data_AF-A0A3D1PVP7-F1
#
_entry.id   AF-A0A3D1PVP7-F1
#
_cell.length_a   1.000
_cell.length_b   1.000
_cell.length_c   1.000
_cell.angle_alpha   90.00
_cell.angle_beta   90.00
_cell.angle_gamma   90.00
#
_symmetry.space_group_name_H-M   'P 1'
#
loop_
_entity.id
_entity.type
_entity.pdbx_description
1 polymer ?
#
loop_
_entity_poly.entity_id
_entity_poly.type
_entity_poly.pdbx_seq_one_letter_code
_entity_poly.pdbx_strand_id
1 'polypeptide(L)'
;MPLHLVSVDEHSPAQRLGLKPGCTLLAIDGNPLNDALDYQFYTSAPHFTLTICQNGAQQQISVEKGEYEPFGCNFKTYLGDEKHSCANHCMFCFIDQLPPGMREPLYFKDDDERLSFLYGNYITMT
;
A
#
# COMPACT_ATOMS: atom_id res chain seq x y z
N MET A 1 7.34 0.99 2.16
CA MET A 1 8.13 0.12 1.24
C MET A 1 7.76 0.45 -0.20
N PRO A 2 8.58 0.17 -1.23
CA PRO A 2 8.20 0.51 -2.60
C PRO A 2 6.97 -0.29 -3.07
N LEU A 3 6.00 0.38 -3.70
CA LEU A 3 4.79 -0.25 -4.24
C LEU A 3 5.09 -0.94 -5.58
N HIS A 4 5.09 -2.28 -5.57
CA HIS A 4 5.34 -3.09 -6.76
C HIS A 4 4.04 -3.39 -7.52
N LEU A 5 3.99 -2.92 -8.76
CA LEU A 5 2.84 -3.10 -9.65
C LEU A 5 2.71 -4.57 -10.07
N VAL A 6 1.59 -5.20 -9.75
CA VAL A 6 1.28 -6.60 -10.07
C VAL A 6 0.43 -6.70 -11.32
N SER A 7 -0.59 -5.84 -11.44
CA SER A 7 -1.46 -5.77 -12.60
C SER A 7 -1.98 -4.35 -12.81
N VAL A 8 -2.53 -4.11 -13.99
CA VAL A 8 -3.15 -2.85 -14.38
C VAL A 8 -4.53 -3.15 -14.92
N ASP A 9 -5.53 -2.37 -14.51
CA ASP A 9 -6.91 -2.54 -14.96
C ASP A 9 -7.04 -2.23 -16.45
N GLU A 10 -7.87 -3.00 -17.16
CA GLU A 10 -8.16 -2.74 -18.57
C GLU A 10 -8.89 -1.41 -18.74
N HIS A 11 -8.55 -0.67 -19.80
CA HIS A 11 -9.08 0.66 -20.15
C HIS A 11 -8.75 1.78 -19.14
N SER A 12 -7.93 1.50 -18.12
CA SER A 12 -7.55 2.47 -17.10
C SER A 12 -6.53 3.52 -17.59
N PRO A 13 -6.44 4.69 -16.92
CA PRO A 13 -5.38 5.66 -17.15
C PRO A 13 -3.98 5.05 -17.07
N ALA A 14 -3.72 4.18 -16.09
CA ALA A 14 -2.46 3.47 -15.94
C ALA A 14 -2.11 2.62 -17.18
N GLN A 15 -3.11 1.95 -17.78
CA GLN A 15 -2.90 1.18 -19.01
C GLN A 15 -2.60 2.10 -20.20
N ARG A 16 -3.33 3.22 -20.34
CA ARG A 16 -3.11 4.21 -21.41
C ARG A 16 -1.70 4.82 -21.36
N LEU A 17 -1.14 4.98 -20.16
CA LEU A 17 0.23 5.42 -19.92
C LEU A 17 1.28 4.33 -20.13
N GLY A 18 0.87 3.10 -20.44
CA GLY A 18 1.77 1.99 -20.74
C GLY A 18 2.47 1.40 -19.51
N LEU A 19 1.92 1.60 -18.30
CA LEU A 19 2.43 0.94 -17.10
C LEU A 19 2.30 -0.58 -17.23
N LYS A 20 3.34 -1.30 -16.78
CA LYS A 20 3.43 -2.76 -16.90
C LYS A 20 3.76 -3.40 -15.55
N PRO A 21 3.30 -4.63 -15.29
CA PRO A 21 3.74 -5.41 -14.14
C PRO A 21 5.27 -5.43 -14.01
N GLY A 22 5.77 -5.32 -12.78
CA GLY A 22 7.21 -5.20 -12.49
C GLY A 22 7.72 -3.76 -12.41
N CYS A 23 6.92 -2.76 -12.78
CA CYS A 23 7.20 -1.37 -12.41
C CYS A 23 7.04 -1.17 -10.90
N THR A 24 7.82 -0.24 -10.35
CA THR A 24 7.70 0.19 -8.96
C THR A 24 7.26 1.64 -8.93
N LEU A 25 6.16 1.94 -8.24
CA LEU A 25 5.71 3.32 -8.01
C LEU A 25 6.45 3.86 -6.79
N LEU A 26 7.03 5.05 -6.92
CA LEU A 26 7.90 5.64 -5.90
C LEU A 26 7.28 6.86 -5.23
N ALA A 27 6.73 7.78 -6.01
CA ALA A 27 6.19 9.03 -5.50
C ALA A 27 5.11 9.61 -6.42
N ILE A 28 4.20 10.40 -5.86
CA ILE A 28 3.25 11.23 -6.60
C ILE A 28 3.40 12.68 -6.15
N ASP A 29 3.62 13.59 -7.10
CA ASP A 29 3.92 15.02 -6.86
C ASP A 29 5.07 15.23 -5.86
N GLY A 30 6.05 14.33 -5.91
CA GLY A 30 7.21 14.34 -5.01
C GLY A 30 6.96 13.73 -3.63
N ASN A 31 5.71 13.35 -3.30
CA ASN A 31 5.38 12.67 -2.04
C ASN A 31 5.67 11.17 -2.19
N PRO A 32 6.54 10.57 -1.35
CA PRO A 32 6.81 9.15 -1.38
C PRO A 32 5.55 8.31 -1.13
N LEU A 33 5.40 7.22 -1.88
CA LEU A 33 4.33 6.25 -1.63
C LEU A 33 4.84 5.16 -0.69
N ASN A 34 4.23 5.06 0.49
CA ASN A 34 4.61 4.06 1.49
C ASN A 34 3.71 2.82 1.47
N ASP A 35 2.44 3.01 1.13
CA ASP A 35 1.40 2.00 1.12
C ASP A 35 0.28 2.31 0.10
N ALA A 36 -0.75 1.47 0.05
CA ALA A 36 -1.86 1.67 -0.88
C ALA A 36 -2.78 2.84 -0.52
N LEU A 37 -2.75 3.33 0.73
CA LEU A 37 -3.53 4.50 1.15
C LEU A 37 -2.92 5.77 0.57
N ASP A 38 -1.60 5.92 0.66
CA ASP A 38 -0.87 6.98 -0.04
C ASP A 38 -1.21 6.96 -1.53
N TYR A 39 -1.15 5.77 -2.15
CA TYR A 39 -1.53 5.61 -3.55
C TYR A 39 -2.96 6.07 -3.84
N GLN A 40 -3.95 5.63 -3.07
CA GLN A 40 -5.35 6.04 -3.27
C GLN A 40 -5.54 7.55 -3.07
N PHE A 41 -4.90 8.10 -2.04
CA PHE A 41 -4.99 9.51 -1.70
C PHE A 41 -4.39 10.39 -2.79
N TYR A 42 -3.13 10.14 -3.17
CA TYR A 42 -2.42 10.97 -4.14
C TYR A 42 -2.90 10.75 -5.58
N THR A 43 -3.46 9.58 -5.92
CA THR A 43 -4.09 9.36 -7.24
C THR A 43 -5.52 9.88 -7.33
N SER A 44 -6.10 10.45 -6.27
CA SER A 44 -7.45 11.01 -6.32
C SER A 44 -7.55 12.20 -7.28
N ALA A 45 -6.49 13.03 -7.33
CA ALA A 45 -6.43 14.20 -8.18
C ALA A 45 -6.47 13.84 -9.69
N PRO A 46 -7.11 14.66 -10.53
CA PRO A 46 -7.16 14.44 -11.98
C PRO A 46 -5.81 14.67 -12.68
N HIS A 47 -4.93 15.47 -12.08
CA HIS A 47 -3.61 15.80 -12.60
C HIS A 47 -2.56 15.62 -11.52
N PHE A 48 -1.50 14.86 -11.81
CA PHE A 48 -0.38 14.64 -10.91
C PHE A 48 0.86 14.13 -11.67
N THR A 49 2.03 14.25 -11.05
CA THR A 49 3.30 13.72 -11.57
C THR A 49 3.65 12.42 -10.87
N LEU A 50 3.62 11.31 -11.61
CA LEU A 50 3.99 9.99 -11.10
C LEU A 50 5.48 9.72 -11.32
N THR A 51 6.20 9.40 -10.24
CA THR A 51 7.58 8.89 -10.31
C THR A 51 7.57 7.37 -10.20
N ILE A 52 8.12 6.69 -11.21
CA ILE A 52 8.27 5.23 -11.22
C ILE A 52 9.72 4.81 -11.41
N CYS A 53 10.04 3.60 -10.98
CA CYS A 53 11.27 2.90 -11.32
C CYS A 53 10.94 1.67 -12.16
N GLN A 54 11.59 1.55 -13.31
CA GLN A 54 11.48 0.40 -14.21
C GLN A 54 12.87 0.00 -14.69
N ASN A 55 13.21 -1.28 -14.55
CA ASN A 55 14.54 -1.81 -14.91
C ASN A 55 15.71 -1.04 -14.27
N GLY A 56 15.52 -0.50 -13.05
CA GLY A 56 16.53 0.29 -12.34
C GLY A 56 16.63 1.76 -12.77
N ALA A 57 15.88 2.20 -13.80
CA ALA A 57 15.81 3.59 -14.22
C ALA A 57 14.58 4.27 -13.63
N GLN A 58 14.79 5.43 -13.00
CA GLN A 58 13.70 6.29 -12.56
C GLN A 58 13.21 7.18 -13.70
N GLN A 59 11.90 7.34 -13.81
CA GLN A 59 11.25 8.23 -14.77
C GLN A 59 10.04 8.91 -14.13
N GLN A 60 9.76 10.13 -14.58
CA GLN A 60 8.59 10.88 -14.19
C GLN A 60 7.61 10.96 -15.35
N ILE A 61 6.34 10.72 -15.05
CA ILE A 61 5.24 10.66 -16.01
C ILE A 61 4.17 11.65 -15.54
N SER A 62 3.79 12.59 -16.41
CA SER A 62 2.64 13.44 -16.15
C SER A 62 1.37 12.64 -16.38
N VAL A 63 0.48 12.62 -15.39
CA VAL A 63 -0.80 11.92 -15.45
C VAL A 63 -1.92 12.92 -15.61
N GLU A 64 -2.84 12.61 -16.52
CA GLU A 64 -4.12 13.29 -16.68
C GLU A 64 -5.21 12.23 -16.81
N LYS A 65 -6.25 12.35 -15.97
CA LYS A 65 -7.39 11.45 -15.92
C LYS A 65 -8.67 12.20 -15.56
N GLY A 66 -9.82 11.57 -15.75
CA GLY A 66 -11.10 12.15 -15.33
C GLY A 66 -11.16 12.41 -13.83
N GLU A 67 -11.99 13.38 -13.43
CA GLU A 67 -12.32 13.59 -12.03
C GLU A 67 -12.92 12.28 -11.45
N TYR A 68 -12.38 11.85 -10.31
CA TYR A 68 -12.75 10.60 -9.65
C TYR A 68 -12.54 9.30 -10.48
N GLU A 69 -11.95 9.37 -11.68
CA GLU A 69 -11.55 8.17 -12.45
C GLU A 69 -10.47 7.42 -11.67
N PRO A 70 -10.63 6.12 -11.37
CA PRO A 70 -9.58 5.32 -10.75
C PRO A 70 -8.34 5.25 -11.65
N PHE A 71 -7.14 5.35 -11.08
CA PHE A 71 -5.91 5.30 -11.87
C PHE A 71 -5.63 3.91 -12.46
N GLY A 72 -5.95 2.83 -11.72
CA GLY A 72 -5.97 1.45 -12.22
C GLY A 72 -4.71 0.61 -11.98
N CYS A 73 -3.82 1.00 -11.07
CA CYS A 73 -2.70 0.16 -10.62
C CYS A 73 -3.11 -0.76 -9.46
N ASN A 74 -2.73 -2.04 -9.54
CA ASN A 74 -2.98 -3.05 -8.52
C ASN A 74 -1.67 -3.60 -7.92
N PHE A 75 -1.67 -3.84 -6.61
CA PHE A 75 -0.52 -4.32 -5.85
C PHE A 75 -0.80 -5.68 -5.20
N LYS A 76 0.26 -6.37 -4.76
CA LYS A 76 0.15 -7.73 -4.20
C LYS A 76 -0.69 -7.78 -2.92
N THR A 77 -0.58 -6.76 -2.09
CA THR A 77 -1.34 -6.61 -0.85
C THR A 77 -1.97 -5.22 -0.83
N TYR A 78 -3.15 -5.11 -0.20
CA TYR A 78 -3.81 -3.83 0.06
C TYR A 78 -2.99 -2.92 0.98
N LEU A 79 -2.00 -3.45 1.69
CA LEU A 79 -1.07 -2.67 2.50
C LEU A 79 0.15 -2.19 1.69
N GLY A 80 0.35 -2.69 0.48
CA GLY A 80 1.60 -2.48 -0.26
C GLY A 80 2.78 -3.33 0.26
N ASP A 81 2.72 -3.80 1.50
CA ASP A 81 3.70 -4.67 2.16
C ASP A 81 3.04 -5.73 3.07
N GLU A 82 3.84 -6.35 3.95
CA GLU A 82 3.37 -7.27 5.00
C GLU A 82 2.76 -6.49 6.17
N LYS A 83 1.85 -7.13 6.91
CA LYS A 83 1.24 -6.53 8.10
C LYS A 83 2.31 -6.22 9.14
N HIS A 84 2.27 -5.02 9.71
CA HIS A 84 3.19 -4.68 10.79
C HIS A 84 2.73 -5.33 12.08
N SER A 85 3.64 -6.04 12.74
CA SER A 85 3.38 -6.65 14.05
C SER A 85 3.89 -5.75 15.17
N CYS A 86 3.17 -5.70 16.29
CA CYS A 86 3.61 -5.00 17.49
C CYS A 86 5.04 -5.43 17.90
N ALA A 87 5.96 -4.47 17.98
CA ALA A 87 7.34 -4.70 18.43
C ALA A 87 7.49 -4.67 19.97
N ASN A 88 6.42 -4.40 20.71
CA ASN A 88 6.47 -4.30 22.16
C ASN A 88 6.52 -5.69 22.82
N HIS A 89 7.44 -5.83 23.77
CA HIS A 89 7.61 -7.03 24.61
C HIS A 89 7.07 -6.79 26.02
N CYS A 90 5.81 -6.40 26.11
CA CYS A 90 5.14 -6.14 27.38
C CYS A 90 5.06 -7.43 28.21
N MET A 91 5.43 -7.38 29.49
CA MET A 91 5.30 -8.50 30.43
C MET A 91 3.86 -9.04 30.52
N PHE A 92 2.87 -8.20 30.24
CA PHE A 92 1.44 -8.50 30.27
C PHE A 92 0.85 -8.81 28.88
N CYS A 93 1.66 -9.10 27.86
CA CYS A 93 1.15 -9.38 26.53
C CYS A 93 0.41 -10.74 26.50
N PHE A 94 -0.90 -10.72 26.30
CA PHE A 94 -1.71 -11.95 26.22
C PHE A 94 -1.33 -12.86 25.05
N ILE A 95 -0.87 -12.30 23.92
CA ILE A 95 -0.45 -13.07 22.76
C ILE A 95 0.83 -13.85 23.05
N ASP A 96 1.80 -13.25 23.75
CA ASP A 96 3.03 -13.95 24.18
C ASP A 96 2.75 -15.06 25.21
N GLN A 97 1.65 -14.95 25.94
CA GLN A 97 1.24 -15.93 26.95
C GLN A 97 0.41 -17.09 26.38
N LEU A 98 0.12 -17.10 25.07
CA LEU A 98 -0.60 -18.21 24.45
C LEU A 98 0.23 -19.49 24.48
N PRO A 99 -0.39 -20.66 24.78
CA PRO A 99 0.32 -21.94 24.75
C PRO A 99 0.74 -22.29 23.31
N PRO A 100 1.83 -23.06 23.12
CA PRO A 100 2.30 -23.46 21.79
C PRO A 100 1.32 -24.43 21.10
N GLY A 101 1.35 -24.47 19.76
CA GLY A 101 0.55 -25.40 18.95
C GLY A 101 -0.89 -24.96 18.64
N MET A 102 -1.24 -23.71 18.95
CA MET A 102 -2.50 -23.10 18.50
C MET A 102 -2.42 -22.67 17.03
N ARG A 103 -3.54 -22.17 16.49
CA ARG A 103 -3.62 -21.68 15.11
C ARG A 103 -2.66 -20.50 14.91
N GLU A 104 -1.80 -20.59 13.89
CA GLU A 104 -0.83 -19.55 13.47
C GLU A 104 -1.33 -18.10 13.61
N PRO A 105 -2.53 -17.71 13.10
CA PRO A 105 -3.00 -16.33 13.20
C PRO A 105 -3.20 -15.81 14.62
N LEU A 106 -3.32 -16.68 15.63
CA LEU A 106 -3.50 -16.26 17.03
C LEU A 106 -2.21 -15.69 17.64
N TYR A 107 -1.05 -16.01 17.07
CA TYR A 107 0.24 -15.52 17.56
C TYR A 107 0.67 -14.18 16.93
N PHE A 108 -0.09 -13.67 15.95
CA PHE A 108 0.19 -12.38 15.32
C PHE A 108 -0.28 -11.24 16.23
N LYS A 109 0.65 -10.39 16.68
CA LYS A 109 0.35 -9.16 17.41
C LYS A 109 0.01 -8.04 16.44
N ASP A 110 -1.27 -7.81 16.22
CA ASP A 110 -1.73 -6.72 15.37
C ASP A 110 -1.47 -5.35 16.01
N ASP A 111 -0.78 -4.47 15.29
CA ASP A 111 -0.52 -3.07 15.66
C ASP A 111 -0.43 -2.18 14.41
N ASP A 112 -1.02 -2.63 13.30
CA ASP A 112 -0.98 -1.95 12.02
C ASP A 112 -2.24 -1.09 11.86
N GLU A 113 -2.11 0.23 12.03
CA GLU A 113 -3.23 1.17 11.99
C GLU A 113 -3.99 1.15 10.67
N ARG A 114 -3.33 0.76 9.57
CA ARG A 114 -3.91 0.72 8.22
C ARG A 114 -5.01 -0.33 8.13
N LEU A 115 -4.86 -1.43 8.88
CA LEU A 115 -5.90 -2.47 8.98
C LEU A 115 -7.18 -1.93 9.62
N SER A 116 -7.07 -0.95 10.50
CA SER A 116 -8.23 -0.35 11.15
C SER A 116 -9.01 0.54 10.19
N PHE A 117 -8.33 1.28 9.32
CA PHE A 117 -8.98 2.00 8.22
C PHE A 117 -9.66 1.03 7.24
N LEU A 118 -8.99 -0.06 6.87
CA LEU A 118 -9.49 -1.01 5.85
C LEU A 118 -10.66 -1.87 6.33
N TYR A 119 -10.64 -2.29 7.60
CA TYR A 119 -11.61 -3.25 8.15
C TYR A 119 -12.58 -2.63 9.16
N GLY A 120 -12.46 -1.34 9.46
CA GLY A 120 -13.35 -0.63 10.38
C GLY A 120 -13.13 -0.98 11.85
N ASN A 121 -11.90 -1.35 12.22
CA ASN A 121 -11.54 -1.57 13.62
C ASN A 121 -11.22 -0.24 14.32
N TYR A 122 -11.29 -0.23 15.66
CA TYR A 122 -10.92 0.93 16.46
C TYR A 122 -9.49 0.79 16.95
N ILE A 123 -8.70 1.85 16.82
CA ILE A 123 -7.37 1.96 17.44
C ILE A 123 -7.35 3.04 18.50
N THR A 124 -6.47 2.88 19.48
CA THR A 124 -6.14 3.95 20.43
C THR A 124 -4.72 4.40 20.11
N MET A 125 -4.57 5.66 19.68
CA MET A 125 -3.26 6.27 19.49
C MET A 125 -2.84 6.96 20.79
N THR A 126 -1.65 6.66 21.30
CA THR A 126 -1.04 7.31 22.48
C THR A 126 0.30 7.91 22.13
#